data_AF-A0A529B1U4-F1
#
_entry.id   AF-A0A529B1U4-F1
#
_cell.length_a   1.000
_cell.length_b   1.000
_cell.length_c   1.000
_cell.angle_alpha   90.00
_cell.angle_beta   90.00
_cell.angle_gamma   90.00
#
_symmetry.space_group_name_H-M   'P 1'
#
loop_
_entity.id
_entity.type
_entity.pdbx_description
1 polymer ?
#
loop_
_entity_poly.entity_id
_entity_poly.type
_entity_poly.pdbx_seq_one_letter_code
_entity_poly.pdbx_strand_id
1 'polypeptide(L)' 'MLDHWRRGLSLSLDAQFLCVRRAAPVMKRQRSGSITIISSVAGLYGYYPLHTSYAAAKWEVIGFTKALAVELNV' A
#
# COMPACT_ATOMS: atom_id res chain seq x y z
N MET A 1 -5.74 19.50 11.19
CA MET A 1 -4.99 19.42 9.91
C MET A 1 -4.03 18.24 9.90
N LEU A 2 -3.10 18.12 10.86
CA LEU A 2 -2.17 16.99 10.97
C LEU A 2 -2.86 15.64 11.21
N ASP A 3 -3.93 15.58 12.00
CA ASP A 3 -4.62 14.31 12.26
C ASP A 3 -5.36 13.76 11.04
N HIS A 4 -5.84 14.63 10.16
CA HIS A 4 -6.46 14.21 8.89
C HIS A 4 -5.39 13.65 7.94
N TRP A 5 -4.25 14.33 7.85
CA TRP A 5 -3.07 13.85 7.13
C TRP A 5 -2.63 12.46 7.63
N ARG A 6 -2.43 12.31 8.94
CA ARG A 6 -2.02 11.04 9.57
C ARG A 6 -3.04 9.93 9.35
N ARG A 7 -4.33 10.21 9.51
CA ARG A 7 -5.39 9.22 9.24
C ARG A 7 -5.39 8.75 7.80
N GLY A 8 -5.23 9.65 6.83
CA GLY A 8 -5.22 9.28 5.41
C GLY A 8 -4.07 8.32 5.05
N LEU A 9 -2.88 8.59 5.58
CA LEU A 9 -1.70 7.73 5.39
C LEU A 9 -1.86 6.39 6.12
N SER A 10 -2.12 6.43 7.44
CA SER A 10 -2.28 5.23 8.27
C SER A 10 -3.40 4.32 7.74
N LEU A 11 -4.56 4.86 7.39
CA LEU A 11 -5.63 4.06 6.81
C LEU A 11 -5.20 3.35 5.52
N SER A 12 -4.44 4.03 4.66
CA SER A 12 -4.05 3.48 3.36
C SER A 12 -2.95 2.42 3.48
N LEU A 13 -1.97 2.60 4.38
CA LEU A 13 -0.88 1.65 4.56
C LEU A 13 -1.24 0.52 5.53
N ASP A 14 -1.79 0.84 6.71
CA ASP A 14 -2.03 -0.14 7.77
C ASP A 14 -3.02 -1.21 7.31
N ALA A 15 -4.05 -0.83 6.56
CA ALA A 15 -5.00 -1.79 6.00
C ALA A 15 -4.31 -2.81 5.09
N GLN A 16 -3.41 -2.36 4.21
CA GLN A 16 -2.66 -3.23 3.31
C GLN A 16 -1.68 -4.12 4.08
N PHE A 17 -0.92 -3.53 5.00
CA PHE A 17 0.03 -4.24 5.85
C PHE A 17 -0.65 -5.34 6.67
N LEU A 18 -1.78 -5.04 7.32
CA LEU A 18 -2.49 -6.00 8.15
C LEU A 18 -3.00 -7.21 7.35
N CYS A 19 -3.51 -6.98 6.14
CA CYS A 19 -3.92 -8.04 5.21
C CYS A 19 -2.73 -8.90 4.79
N VAL A 20 -1.65 -8.26 4.32
CA VAL A 20 -0.42 -8.93 3.90
C VAL A 20 0.19 -9.75 5.03
N ARG A 21 0.30 -9.17 6.23
CA ARG A 21 0.87 -9.85 7.41
C ARG A 21 0.16 -11.17 7.72
N ARG A 22 -1.14 -11.26 7.45
CA ARG A 22 -1.92 -12.48 7.67
C ARG A 22 -1.89 -13.42 6.46
N ALA A 23 -1.93 -12.90 5.24
CA ALA A 23 -1.94 -13.72 4.03
C ALA A 23 -0.57 -14.30 3.67
N ALA A 24 0.50 -13.51 3.78
CA ALA A 24 1.84 -13.87 3.30
C ALA A 24 2.40 -15.16 3.92
N PRO A 25 2.28 -15.43 5.24
CA PRO A 25 2.75 -16.70 5.81
C PRO A 25 2.00 -17.92 5.27
N VAL A 26 0.70 -17.79 4.98
CA VAL A 26 -0.11 -18.85 4.38
C VAL A 26 0.36 -19.11 2.95
N MET A 27 0.52 -18.05 2.16
CA MET A 27 1.00 -18.12 0.78
C MET A 27 2.41 -18.71 0.66
N LYS A 28 3.32 -18.33 1.58
CA LYS A 28 4.66 -18.92 1.67
C LYS A 28 4.62 -20.43 1.94
N ARG A 29 3.79 -20.89 2.88
CA ARG A 29 3.65 -22.33 3.21
C ARG A 29 3.09 -23.14 2.04
N GLN A 30 2.07 -22.62 1.35
CA GLN A 30 1.45 -23.31 0.21
C GLN A 30 2.28 -23.18 -1.09
N ARG A 31 3.35 -22.37 -1.08
CA ARG A 31 4.21 -22.07 -2.25
C ARG A 31 3.42 -21.56 -3.47
N SER A 32 2.33 -20.86 -3.22
CA SER A 32 1.39 -20.38 -4.23
C SER A 32 0.57 -19.22 -3.67
N GLY A 33 0.01 -18.39 -4.54
CA GLY A 33 -0.85 -17.26 -4.16
C GLY A 33 -0.46 -15.97 -4.87
N SER A 34 -1.38 -15.02 -4.83
CA SER A 34 -1.19 -13.67 -5.37
C SER A 34 -1.81 -12.66 -4.43
N ILE A 35 -1.13 -11.53 -4.23
CA ILE A 35 -1.63 -10.40 -3.46
C ILE A 35 -1.77 -9.23 -4.45
N THR A 36 -2.99 -8.72 -4.59
CA THR A 36 -3.27 -7.53 -5.39
C THR A 36 -3.55 -6.35 -4.49
N ILE A 37 -2.81 -5.26 -4.69
CA ILE A 37 -2.93 -4.03 -3.93
C ILE A 37 -3.40 -2.91 -4.86
N ILE A 38 -4.45 -2.20 -4.47
CA ILE A 38 -5.07 -1.16 -5.31
C ILE A 38 -4.52 0.23 -4.93
N SER A 39 -3.73 0.80 -5.84
CA SER A 39 -3.31 2.20 -5.77
C SER A 39 -4.27 3.11 -6.58
N SER A 40 -3.74 4.15 -7.23
CA SER A 40 -4.45 5.13 -8.04
C SER A 40 -3.47 5.79 -9.01
N VAL A 41 -3.99 6.40 -10.07
CA VAL A 41 -3.20 7.32 -10.93
C VAL A 41 -2.55 8.47 -10.14
N ALA A 42 -3.16 8.87 -9.01
CA ALA A 42 -2.57 9.84 -8.08
C ALA A 42 -1.28 9.34 -7.39
N GLY A 43 -1.01 8.03 -7.40
CA GLY A 43 0.24 7.44 -6.94
C GLY A 43 1.36 7.49 -7.98
N LEU A 44 1.09 7.97 -9.19
CA LEU A 44 2.07 8.13 -10.26
C LEU A 44 2.25 9.60 -10.65
N TYR A 45 1.22 10.42 -10.46
CA TYR A 45 1.21 11.83 -10.85
C TYR A 45 0.50 12.68 -9.79
N GLY A 46 0.90 13.94 -9.64
CA GLY A 46 0.13 14.94 -8.91
C GLY A 46 -1.13 15.31 -9.71
N TYR A 47 -2.22 14.57 -9.47
CA TYR A 47 -3.38 14.60 -10.38
C TYR A 47 -4.40 15.72 -10.06
N TYR A 48 -4.59 16.09 -8.79
CA TYR A 48 -5.56 17.12 -8.38
C TYR A 48 -5.02 18.06 -7.28
N PRO A 49 -5.38 19.37 -7.32
CA PRO A 49 -5.02 20.32 -6.27
C PRO A 49 -5.69 19.95 -4.93
N LEU A 50 -5.04 20.28 -3.81
CA LEU A 50 -5.51 19.99 -2.44
C LEU A 50 -5.63 18.50 -2.06
N HIS A 51 -5.09 17.58 -2.88
CA HIS A 51 -5.09 16.13 -2.60
C HIS A 51 -3.73 15.57 -2.17
N THR A 52 -2.81 16.40 -1.66
CA THR A 52 -1.43 15.99 -1.34
C THR A 52 -1.34 14.79 -0.39
N SER A 53 -2.21 14.71 0.62
CA SER A 53 -2.27 13.57 1.55
C SER A 53 -2.67 12.27 0.86
N TYR A 54 -3.69 12.34 0.00
CA TYR A 54 -4.16 11.19 -0.76
C TYR A 54 -3.13 10.74 -1.80
N ALA A 55 -2.52 11.68 -2.53
CA ALA A 55 -1.45 11.38 -3.46
C ALA A 55 -0.30 10.68 -2.72
N ALA A 56 0.22 11.27 -1.64
CA ALA A 56 1.27 10.68 -0.82
C ALA A 56 0.92 9.24 -0.37
N ALA A 57 -0.30 9.01 0.12
CA ALA A 57 -0.76 7.69 0.49
C ALA A 57 -0.73 6.68 -0.67
N LYS A 58 -1.06 7.11 -1.90
CA LYS A 58 -1.06 6.24 -3.09
C LYS A 58 0.33 5.96 -3.63
N TRP A 59 1.27 6.90 -3.48
CA TRP A 59 2.70 6.66 -3.72
C TRP A 59 3.27 5.64 -2.72
N GLU A 60 2.92 5.79 -1.44
CA GLU A 60 3.32 4.88 -0.37
C GLU A 60 2.84 3.45 -0.65
N VAL A 61 1.60 3.27 -1.09
CA VAL A 61 1.05 1.96 -1.51
C VAL A 61 1.88 1.31 -2.62
N ILE A 62 2.36 2.09 -3.61
CA ILE A 62 3.22 1.57 -4.69
C ILE A 62 4.58 1.15 -4.13
N GLY A 63 5.19 1.99 -3.28
CA GLY A 63 6.47 1.68 -2.63
C GLY A 63 6.38 0.41 -1.79
N PHE A 64 5.34 0.30 -0.97
CA PHE A 64 5.05 -0.88 -0.16
C PHE A 64 4.91 -2.14 -1.02
N THR A 65 4.15 -2.07 -2.11
CA THR A 65 3.96 -3.23 -3.01
C THR A 65 5.28 -3.70 -3.62
N LYS A 66 6.12 -2.77 -4.08
CA LYS A 66 7.43 -3.10 -4.68
C LYS A 66 8.39 -3.70 -3.66
N ALA A 67 8.47 -3.11 -2.47
CA ALA A 67 9.31 -3.62 -1.39
C ALA A 67 8.85 -5.01 -0.93
N LEU A 68 7.54 -5.20 -0.79
CA LEU A 68 6.95 -6.49 -0.42
C LEU A 68 7.23 -7.57 -1.46
N ALA A 69 7.18 -7.25 -2.76
CA ALA A 69 7.49 -8.20 -3.81
C ALA A 69 8.92 -8.76 -3.65
N VAL A 70 9.89 -7.87 -3.39
CA VAL A 70 11.28 -8.26 -3.11
C VAL A 70 11.37 -9.10 -1.83
N GLU A 71 10.70 -8.71 -0.75
CA GLU A 71 10.72 -9.44 0.54
C GLU A 71 10.10 -10.86 0.44
N LEU A 72 9.08 -11.01 -0.41
CA LEU A 72 8.42 -12.30 -0.63
C LEU A 72 9.15 -13.18 -1.67
N ASN A 73 10.21 -12.67 -2.31
CA ASN A 73 10.91 -13.31 -3.43
C ASN A 73 9.94 -13.77 -4.53
N VAL A 74 8.97 -12.92 -4.87
CA VAL A 74 8.11 -13.09 -6.05
C VAL A 74 8.70 -12.41 -7.28
#